data_AF-A0AA85ANR1-F1
#
_entry.id   AF-A0AA85ANR1-F1
#
_cell.length_a   1.000
_cell.length_b   1.000
_cell.length_c   1.000
_cell.angle_alpha   90.00
_cell.angle_beta   90.00
_cell.angle_gamma   90.00
#
_symmetry.space_group_name_H-M   'P 1'
#
loop_
_entity.id
_entity.type
_entity.pdbx_description
1 polymer ?
#
loop_
_entity_poly.entity_id
_entity_poly.type
_entity_poly.pdbx_seq_one_letter_code
_entity_poly.pdbx_strand_id
1 'polypeptide(L)'
;MTFDRIYCEVQSFFRGWLCRRRWKQIVEEYIRSDHAESMRRRNSIVFGLVECEDEYVQQLSILVTCYLRPFRMAASSKKPIVSHEDVNSIFLNAEAVLFLHQVFVQGLRNKMENWPTLQLGDLFDLLLPMLGIYQEYVRNHHYSLQVLAEYKQRPEFTHMLKRLEEKPLCEGRSIESFLTYPMHQIPRYIITLHELLAHTPYDHVDRKKLEFATSKLEQISHILNIRDEIELYNLKILSAHDTDT
;
A
#
# COMPACT_ATOMS: atom_id res chain seq x y z
N MET A 1 15.43 42.86 -56.32
CA MET A 1 14.71 42.29 -55.16
C MET A 1 15.30 40.94 -54.76
N THR A 2 16.57 40.88 -54.35
CA THR A 2 17.24 39.56 -54.14
C THR A 2 18.16 39.49 -52.93
N PHE A 3 18.73 40.59 -52.44
CA PHE A 3 19.68 40.52 -51.31
C PHE A 3 19.01 40.60 -49.93
N ASP A 4 18.10 41.57 -49.72
CA ASP A 4 17.42 41.75 -48.43
C ASP A 4 16.54 40.56 -48.03
N ARG A 5 15.93 39.90 -49.03
CA ARG A 5 15.08 38.72 -48.80
C ARG A 5 15.91 37.51 -48.34
N ILE A 6 17.08 37.31 -48.93
CA ILE A 6 18.03 36.26 -48.54
C ILE A 6 18.59 36.55 -47.13
N TYR A 7 18.91 37.82 -46.84
CA TYR A 7 19.41 38.22 -45.52
C TYR A 7 18.39 37.94 -44.40
N CYS A 8 17.11 38.28 -44.63
CA CYS A 8 16.03 37.98 -43.68
C CYS A 8 15.83 36.46 -43.46
N GLU A 9 15.89 35.64 -44.52
CA GLU A 9 15.75 34.18 -44.42
C GLU A 9 16.91 33.56 -43.64
N VAL A 10 18.15 33.99 -43.90
CA VAL A 10 19.34 33.55 -43.17
C VAL A 10 19.24 33.94 -41.69
N GLN A 11 18.83 35.18 -41.38
CA GLN A 11 18.63 35.59 -39.98
C GLN A 11 17.54 34.78 -39.27
N SER A 12 16.42 34.49 -39.94
CA SER A 12 15.35 33.65 -39.40
C SER A 12 15.84 32.22 -39.10
N PHE A 13 16.60 31.63 -40.03
CA PHE A 13 17.21 30.32 -39.86
C PHE A 13 18.19 30.30 -38.68
N PHE A 14 19.08 31.30 -38.57
CA PHE A 14 20.02 31.42 -37.46
C PHE A 14 19.32 31.63 -36.12
N ARG A 15 18.26 32.44 -36.05
CA ARG A 15 17.44 32.61 -34.84
C ARG A 15 16.76 31.30 -34.44
N GLY A 16 16.16 30.58 -35.39
CA GLY A 16 15.57 29.26 -35.13
C GLY A 16 16.59 28.21 -34.68
N TRP A 17 17.78 28.21 -35.28
CA TRP A 17 18.89 27.34 -34.88
C TRP A 17 19.43 27.68 -33.49
N LEU A 18 19.62 28.96 -33.17
CA LEU A 18 20.02 29.43 -31.84
C LEU A 18 18.97 29.09 -30.78
N CYS A 19 17.69 29.28 -31.08
CA CYS A 19 16.59 28.88 -30.19
C CYS A 19 16.60 27.38 -29.92
N ARG A 20 16.77 26.53 -30.96
CA ARG A 20 16.87 25.07 -30.77
C ARG A 20 18.10 24.66 -29.97
N ARG A 21 19.24 25.30 -30.19
CA ARG A 21 20.49 25.00 -29.45
C ARG A 21 20.40 25.46 -28.00
N ARG A 22 19.88 26.67 -27.75
CA ARG A 22 19.63 27.19 -26.41
C ARG A 22 18.58 26.37 -25.67
N TRP A 23 17.54 25.92 -26.37
CA TRP A 23 16.55 24.98 -25.82
C TRP A 23 17.19 23.66 -25.41
N LYS A 24 18.00 23.04 -26.27
CA LYS A 24 18.76 21.82 -25.91
C LYS A 24 19.62 22.03 -24.67
N GLN A 25 20.33 23.16 -24.60
CA GLN A 25 21.15 23.48 -23.44
C GLN A 25 20.32 23.66 -22.15
N ILE A 26 19.21 24.41 -22.21
CA ILE A 26 18.31 24.60 -21.06
C ILE A 26 17.72 23.26 -20.61
N VAL A 27 17.36 22.39 -21.55
CA VAL A 27 16.84 21.05 -21.25
C VAL A 27 17.92 20.17 -20.61
N GLU A 28 19.15 20.18 -21.11
CA GLU A 28 20.27 19.45 -20.50
C GLU A 28 20.61 19.97 -19.10
N GLU A 29 20.63 21.29 -18.90
CA GLU A 29 20.81 21.93 -17.59
C GLU A 29 19.67 21.56 -16.64
N TYR A 30 18.42 21.55 -17.11
CA TYR A 30 17.27 21.10 -16.33
C TYR A 30 17.36 19.63 -15.95
N ILE A 31 17.68 18.73 -16.89
CA ILE A 31 17.81 17.28 -16.62
C ILE A 31 18.88 17.01 -15.55
N ARG A 32 19.94 17.83 -15.51
CA ARG A 32 21.03 17.78 -14.53
C ARG A 32 20.77 18.59 -13.25
N SER A 33 19.66 19.32 -13.18
CA SER A 33 19.33 20.12 -12.00
C SER A 33 18.87 19.24 -10.83
N ASP A 34 19.13 19.71 -9.61
CA ASP A 34 18.67 19.08 -8.37
C ASP A 34 17.14 18.92 -8.34
N HIS A 35 16.41 19.84 -9.00
CA HIS A 35 14.95 19.76 -9.12
C HIS A 35 14.51 18.53 -9.93
N ALA A 36 15.14 18.29 -11.09
CA ALA A 36 14.84 17.12 -11.91
C ALA A 36 15.24 15.82 -11.21
N GLU A 37 16.33 15.82 -10.44
CA GLU A 37 16.72 14.68 -9.62
C GLU A 37 15.72 14.39 -8.50
N SER A 38 15.30 15.42 -7.75
CA SER A 38 14.28 15.29 -6.72
C SER A 38 12.95 14.78 -7.29
N MET A 39 12.54 15.26 -8.47
CA MET A 39 11.33 14.79 -9.14
C MET A 39 11.46 13.34 -9.61
N ARG A 40 12.62 12.91 -10.13
CA ARG A 40 12.89 11.49 -10.43
C ARG A 40 12.79 10.63 -9.17
N ARG A 41 13.32 11.12 -8.04
CA ARG A 41 13.25 10.40 -6.76
C ARG A 41 11.83 10.29 -6.24
N ARG A 42 11.07 11.39 -6.22
CA ARG A 42 9.63 11.41 -5.90
C ARG A 42 8.90 10.35 -6.70
N ASN A 43 9.14 10.34 -8.00
CA ASN A 43 8.46 9.41 -8.89
C ASN A 43 8.85 7.95 -8.68
N SER A 44 10.12 7.66 -8.39
CA SER A 44 10.57 6.32 -8.00
C SER A 44 9.85 5.83 -6.75
N ILE A 45 9.58 6.72 -5.78
CA ILE A 45 8.81 6.38 -4.58
C ILE A 45 7.36 6.07 -4.94
N VAL A 46 6.75 6.82 -5.86
CA VAL A 46 5.38 6.53 -6.33
C VAL A 46 5.29 5.18 -7.03
N PHE A 47 6.25 4.84 -7.90
CA PHE A 47 6.28 3.53 -8.55
C PHE A 47 6.43 2.40 -7.53
N GLY A 48 7.37 2.55 -6.58
CA GLY A 48 7.53 1.59 -5.48
C GLY A 48 6.27 1.46 -4.61
N LEU A 49 5.54 2.56 -4.38
CA LEU A 49 4.26 2.53 -3.68
C LEU A 49 3.24 1.67 -4.42
N VAL A 50 3.12 1.79 -5.75
CA VAL A 50 2.16 1.00 -6.53
C VAL A 50 2.52 -0.49 -6.50
N GLU A 51 3.80 -0.83 -6.66
CA GLU A 51 4.28 -2.21 -6.57
C GLU A 51 4.01 -2.81 -5.17
N CYS A 52 4.37 -2.08 -4.11
CA CYS A 52 4.10 -2.47 -2.73
C CYS A 52 2.60 -2.64 -2.43
N GLU A 53 1.76 -1.82 -3.07
CA GLU A 53 0.31 -1.86 -2.91
C GLU A 53 -0.29 -3.07 -3.63
N ASP A 54 0.19 -3.38 -4.84
CA ASP A 54 -0.22 -4.55 -5.60
C ASP A 54 0.11 -5.84 -4.85
N GLU A 55 1.32 -5.93 -4.31
CA GLU A 55 1.72 -7.05 -3.44
C GLU A 55 0.80 -7.16 -2.22
N TYR A 56 0.50 -6.04 -1.57
CA TYR A 56 -0.38 -6.03 -0.39
C TYR A 56 -1.79 -6.51 -0.70
N VAL A 57 -2.39 -6.02 -1.79
CA VAL A 57 -3.70 -6.48 -2.28
C VAL A 57 -3.67 -7.97 -2.62
N GLN A 58 -2.59 -8.46 -3.20
CA GLN A 58 -2.42 -9.89 -3.46
C GLN A 58 -2.41 -10.71 -2.16
N GLN A 59 -1.69 -10.26 -1.12
CA GLN A 59 -1.68 -10.92 0.18
C GLN A 59 -3.07 -10.96 0.84
N LEU A 60 -3.80 -9.85 0.81
CA LEU A 60 -5.19 -9.80 1.30
C LEU A 60 -6.13 -10.69 0.48
N SER A 61 -5.91 -10.76 -0.84
CA SER A 61 -6.68 -11.65 -1.70
C SER A 61 -6.43 -13.12 -1.35
N ILE A 62 -5.19 -13.50 -1.03
CA ILE A 62 -4.87 -14.85 -0.52
C ILE A 62 -5.58 -15.10 0.81
N LEU A 63 -5.52 -14.16 1.77
CA LEU A 63 -6.25 -14.26 3.04
C LEU A 63 -7.74 -14.56 2.82
N VAL A 64 -8.39 -13.79 1.94
CA VAL A 64 -9.83 -13.95 1.67
C VAL A 64 -10.13 -15.25 0.91
N THR A 65 -9.37 -15.57 -0.12
CA THR A 65 -9.68 -16.68 -1.04
C THR A 65 -9.25 -18.04 -0.51
N CYS A 66 -8.11 -18.11 0.16
CA CYS A 66 -7.52 -19.36 0.64
C CYS A 66 -7.92 -19.70 2.08
N TYR A 67 -8.31 -18.72 2.90
CA TYR A 67 -8.73 -18.95 4.29
C TYR A 67 -10.20 -18.57 4.54
N LEU A 68 -10.59 -17.31 4.40
CA LEU A 68 -11.94 -16.86 4.77
C LEU A 68 -13.05 -17.62 4.02
N ARG A 69 -12.95 -17.74 2.69
CA ARG A 69 -13.95 -18.46 1.89
C ARG A 69 -14.06 -19.93 2.30
N PRO A 70 -12.97 -20.71 2.38
CA PRO A 70 -13.04 -22.08 2.91
C PRO A 70 -13.60 -22.20 4.32
N PHE A 71 -13.28 -21.26 5.22
CA PHE A 71 -13.82 -21.25 6.58
C PHE A 71 -15.34 -21.01 6.59
N ARG A 72 -15.83 -20.06 5.79
CA ARG A 72 -17.28 -19.86 5.61
C ARG A 72 -17.97 -21.10 5.04
N MET A 73 -17.36 -21.77 4.05
CA MET A 73 -17.89 -23.01 3.50
C MET A 73 -17.93 -24.14 4.54
N ALA A 74 -16.91 -24.24 5.39
CA ALA A 74 -16.87 -25.22 6.48
C ALA A 74 -17.95 -24.93 7.54
N ALA A 75 -18.20 -23.65 7.84
CA ALA A 75 -19.27 -23.22 8.74
C ALA A 75 -20.68 -23.56 8.21
N SER A 76 -20.86 -23.54 6.89
CA SER A 76 -22.13 -23.94 6.25
C SER A 76 -22.25 -25.44 5.95
N SER A 77 -21.27 -26.25 6.36
CA SER A 77 -21.29 -27.69 6.11
C SER A 77 -22.25 -28.44 7.04
N LYS A 78 -22.59 -29.69 6.69
CA LYS A 78 -23.49 -30.55 7.50
C LYS A 78 -22.95 -30.83 8.92
N LYS A 79 -21.62 -30.82 9.10
CA LYS A 79 -20.95 -30.94 10.39
C LYS A 79 -19.97 -29.76 10.51
N PRO A 80 -20.43 -28.59 10.98
CA PRO A 80 -19.62 -27.39 11.00
C PRO A 80 -18.43 -27.55 11.96
N ILE A 81 -17.23 -27.28 11.45
CA ILE A 81 -15.98 -27.34 12.22
C ILE A 81 -15.70 -25.99 12.91
N VAL A 82 -16.31 -24.91 12.42
CA VAL A 82 -16.23 -23.54 12.93
C VAL A 82 -17.60 -22.87 12.76
N SER A 83 -17.99 -21.97 13.65
CA SER A 83 -19.26 -21.23 13.55
C SER A 83 -19.15 -20.00 12.63
N HIS A 84 -20.25 -19.52 12.07
CA HIS A 84 -20.24 -18.29 11.26
C HIS A 84 -19.81 -17.05 12.08
N GLU A 85 -20.19 -17.00 13.35
CA GLU A 85 -19.81 -15.93 14.28
C GLU A 85 -18.30 -15.93 14.50
N ASP A 86 -17.71 -17.10 14.77
CA ASP A 86 -16.26 -17.23 15.00
C ASP A 86 -15.46 -16.94 13.72
N VAL A 87 -15.96 -17.32 12.54
CA VAL A 87 -15.33 -16.93 11.27
C VAL A 87 -15.31 -15.40 11.13
N ASN A 88 -16.41 -14.72 11.42
CA ASN A 88 -16.44 -13.25 11.39
C ASN A 88 -15.53 -12.64 12.46
N SER A 89 -15.40 -13.27 13.64
CA SER A 89 -14.48 -12.84 14.70
C SER A 89 -13.01 -13.03 14.31
N ILE A 90 -12.65 -14.10 13.59
CA ILE A 90 -11.27 -14.38 13.14
C ILE A 90 -10.85 -13.45 11.98
N PHE A 91 -11.72 -13.24 11.00
CA PHE A 91 -11.34 -12.44 9.81
C PHE A 91 -11.77 -10.98 9.88
N LEU A 92 -12.54 -10.59 10.90
CA LEU A 92 -13.00 -9.23 11.12
C LEU A 92 -13.62 -8.64 9.85
N ASN A 93 -13.26 -7.40 9.52
CA ASN A 93 -13.65 -6.71 8.29
C ASN A 93 -12.60 -6.86 7.16
N ALA A 94 -11.83 -7.95 7.10
CA ALA A 94 -10.78 -8.16 6.10
C ALA A 94 -11.26 -8.06 4.64
N GLU A 95 -12.50 -8.45 4.32
CA GLU A 95 -13.06 -8.24 2.98
C GLU A 95 -13.25 -6.77 2.63
N ALA A 96 -13.66 -5.95 3.62
CA ALA A 96 -13.80 -4.52 3.44
C ALA A 96 -12.42 -3.87 3.23
N VAL A 97 -11.42 -4.29 4.02
CA VAL A 97 -10.01 -3.89 3.82
C VAL A 97 -9.54 -4.27 2.40
N LEU A 98 -9.74 -5.52 1.97
CA LEU A 98 -9.35 -5.93 0.61
C LEU A 98 -10.00 -5.07 -0.48
N PHE A 99 -11.32 -4.91 -0.44
CA PHE A 99 -12.06 -4.14 -1.45
C PHE A 99 -11.54 -2.71 -1.55
N LEU A 100 -11.25 -2.11 -0.40
CA LEU A 100 -10.77 -0.76 -0.29
C LEU A 100 -9.38 -0.58 -0.91
N HIS A 101 -8.45 -1.48 -0.61
CA HIS A 101 -7.11 -1.45 -1.20
C HIS A 101 -7.12 -1.77 -2.70
N GLN A 102 -8.07 -2.58 -3.18
CA GLN A 102 -8.31 -2.76 -4.62
C GLN A 102 -8.74 -1.46 -5.31
N VAL A 103 -9.60 -0.67 -4.68
CA VAL A 103 -9.99 0.65 -5.20
C VAL A 103 -8.79 1.61 -5.18
N PHE A 104 -8.01 1.60 -4.10
CA PHE A 104 -6.83 2.46 -3.96
C PHE A 104 -5.76 2.17 -5.00
N VAL A 105 -5.39 0.90 -5.20
CA VAL A 105 -4.37 0.51 -6.20
C VAL A 105 -4.81 0.82 -7.63
N GLN A 106 -6.11 0.67 -7.94
CA GLN A 106 -6.63 1.08 -9.23
C GLN A 106 -6.53 2.60 -9.42
N GLY A 107 -6.80 3.37 -8.37
CA GLY A 107 -6.59 4.83 -8.37
C GLY A 107 -5.13 5.19 -8.64
N LEU A 108 -4.19 4.52 -7.97
CA LEU A 108 -2.74 4.72 -8.17
C LEU A 108 -2.32 4.40 -9.62
N ARG A 109 -2.76 3.28 -10.17
CA ARG A 109 -2.49 2.87 -11.56
C ARG A 109 -3.02 3.89 -12.57
N ASN A 110 -4.24 4.39 -12.37
CA ASN A 110 -4.81 5.43 -13.25
C ASN A 110 -4.01 6.75 -13.20
N LYS A 111 -3.41 7.09 -12.06
CA LYS A 111 -2.51 8.26 -11.98
C LYS A 111 -1.21 8.01 -12.74
N MET A 112 -0.68 6.78 -12.72
CA MET A 112 0.52 6.42 -13.49
C MET A 112 0.35 6.60 -15.00
N GLU A 113 -0.87 6.43 -15.53
CA GLU A 113 -1.15 6.68 -16.95
C GLU A 113 -0.97 8.15 -17.37
N ASN A 114 -1.12 9.09 -16.41
CA ASN A 114 -0.99 10.53 -16.62
C ASN A 114 0.44 11.07 -16.36
N TRP A 115 1.42 10.17 -16.33
CA TRP A 115 2.83 10.52 -16.24
C TRP A 115 3.26 11.50 -17.35
N PRO A 116 4.04 12.57 -17.05
CA PRO A 116 4.82 12.83 -15.82
C PRO A 116 4.12 13.67 -14.74
N THR A 117 2.88 14.11 -14.94
CA THR A 117 2.16 14.95 -13.98
C THR A 117 1.41 14.10 -12.96
N LEU A 118 2.15 13.56 -11.98
CA LEU A 118 1.57 12.76 -10.90
C LEU A 118 1.04 13.65 -9.78
N GLN A 119 -0.28 13.82 -9.72
CA GLN A 119 -0.99 14.39 -8.58
C GLN A 119 -1.63 13.29 -7.75
N LEU A 120 -1.19 13.15 -6.50
CA LEU A 120 -1.59 12.05 -5.61
C LEU A 120 -2.45 12.50 -4.44
N GLY A 121 -2.53 13.81 -4.16
CA GLY A 121 -3.17 14.29 -2.94
C GLY A 121 -4.64 13.86 -2.82
N ASP A 122 -5.36 13.77 -3.94
CA ASP A 122 -6.75 13.28 -3.97
C ASP A 122 -6.89 11.77 -3.73
N LEU A 123 -5.88 10.98 -4.07
CA LEU A 123 -5.89 9.54 -3.73
C LEU A 123 -5.72 9.31 -2.24
N PHE A 124 -4.93 10.14 -1.55
CA PHE A 124 -4.80 10.05 -0.10
C PHE A 124 -6.05 10.55 0.64
N ASP A 125 -6.88 11.40 0.01
CA ASP A 125 -8.21 11.73 0.53
C ASP A 125 -9.12 10.47 0.55
N LEU A 126 -8.95 9.53 -0.40
CA LEU A 126 -9.65 8.24 -0.37
C LEU A 126 -9.19 7.34 0.77
N LEU A 127 -7.94 7.49 1.23
CA LEU A 127 -7.39 6.76 2.38
C LEU A 127 -7.99 7.23 3.72
N LEU A 128 -8.55 8.44 3.81
CA LEU A 128 -9.03 8.98 5.07
C LEU A 128 -10.30 8.29 5.61
N PRO A 129 -11.34 7.99 4.81
CA PRO A 129 -12.45 7.15 5.27
C PRO A 129 -12.03 5.73 5.66
N MET A 130 -10.94 5.21 5.07
CA MET A 130 -10.40 3.86 5.36
C MET A 130 -9.99 3.68 6.80
N LEU A 131 -9.59 4.77 7.42
CA LEU A 131 -9.12 4.84 8.79
C LEU A 131 -10.12 4.28 9.80
N GLY A 132 -11.43 4.45 9.58
CA GLY A 132 -12.46 3.86 10.43
C GLY A 132 -12.49 2.33 10.35
N ILE A 133 -12.32 1.78 9.14
CA ILE A 133 -12.27 0.32 8.90
C ILE A 133 -11.04 -0.27 9.59
N TYR A 134 -9.89 0.40 9.48
CA TYR A 134 -8.65 -0.02 10.14
C TYR A 134 -8.72 0.08 11.67
N GLN A 135 -9.36 1.10 12.22
CA GLN A 135 -9.57 1.21 13.67
C GLN A 135 -10.31 0.00 14.23
N GLU A 136 -11.39 -0.42 13.56
CA GLU A 136 -12.12 -1.61 13.95
C GLU A 136 -11.27 -2.89 13.84
N TYR A 137 -10.52 -3.02 12.73
CA TYR A 137 -9.64 -4.18 12.53
C TYR A 137 -8.59 -4.29 13.63
N VAL A 138 -7.84 -3.22 13.90
CA VAL A 138 -6.75 -3.23 14.89
C VAL A 138 -7.29 -3.47 16.28
N ARG A 139 -8.38 -2.80 16.68
CA ARG A 139 -8.97 -2.95 18.02
C ARG A 139 -9.39 -4.39 18.31
N ASN A 140 -9.91 -5.10 17.31
CA ASN A 140 -10.42 -6.45 17.47
C ASN A 140 -9.38 -7.54 17.09
N HIS A 141 -8.18 -7.14 16.64
CA HIS A 141 -7.17 -8.08 16.14
C HIS A 141 -6.71 -9.08 17.20
N HIS A 142 -6.48 -8.62 18.44
CA HIS A 142 -6.10 -9.49 19.55
C HIS A 142 -7.14 -10.59 19.80
N TYR A 143 -8.43 -10.21 19.82
CA TYR A 143 -9.53 -11.14 20.01
C TYR A 143 -9.62 -12.15 18.86
N SER A 144 -9.43 -11.70 17.61
CA SER A 144 -9.33 -12.58 16.44
C SER A 144 -8.28 -13.68 16.62
N LEU A 145 -7.06 -13.31 17.07
CA LEU A 145 -5.99 -14.28 17.30
C LEU A 145 -6.29 -15.24 18.45
N GLN A 146 -6.96 -14.76 19.51
CA GLN A 146 -7.39 -15.61 20.62
C GLN A 146 -8.40 -16.68 20.15
N VAL A 147 -9.44 -16.28 19.42
CA VAL A 147 -10.44 -17.22 18.88
C VAL A 147 -9.76 -18.24 17.97
N LEU A 148 -8.85 -17.79 17.10
CA LEU A 148 -8.08 -18.70 16.25
C LEU A 148 -7.26 -19.71 17.07
N ALA A 149 -6.58 -19.26 18.14
CA ALA A 149 -5.78 -20.12 19.01
C ALA A 149 -6.62 -21.18 19.73
N GLU A 150 -7.84 -20.82 20.17
CA GLU A 150 -8.80 -21.77 20.77
C GLU A 150 -9.23 -22.84 19.77
N TYR A 151 -9.46 -22.46 18.51
CA TYR A 151 -9.80 -23.40 17.44
C TYR A 151 -8.62 -24.31 17.05
N LYS A 152 -7.38 -23.82 17.11
CA LYS A 152 -6.17 -24.65 16.88
C LYS A 152 -5.97 -25.76 17.91
N GLN A 153 -6.63 -25.72 19.06
CA GLN A 153 -6.65 -26.84 20.01
C GLN A 153 -7.52 -28.02 19.54
N ARG A 154 -8.39 -27.81 18.52
CA ARG A 154 -9.31 -28.83 18.01
C ARG A 154 -8.68 -29.58 16.83
N PRO A 155 -8.48 -30.90 16.91
CA PRO A 155 -7.82 -31.66 15.84
C PRO A 155 -8.48 -31.53 14.46
N GLU A 156 -9.82 -31.50 14.39
CA GLU A 156 -10.55 -31.36 13.13
C GLU A 156 -10.26 -30.03 12.42
N PHE A 157 -10.14 -28.95 13.20
CA PHE A 157 -9.83 -27.63 12.68
C PHE A 157 -8.36 -27.53 12.25
N THR A 158 -7.43 -28.05 13.06
CA THR A 158 -6.00 -28.03 12.75
C THR A 158 -5.67 -28.81 11.49
N HIS A 159 -6.31 -29.96 11.26
CA HIS A 159 -6.15 -30.69 9.98
C HIS A 159 -6.66 -29.89 8.79
N MET A 160 -7.81 -29.22 8.93
CA MET A 160 -8.32 -28.35 7.87
C MET A 160 -7.35 -27.22 7.59
N LEU A 161 -6.85 -26.54 8.63
CA LEU A 161 -5.96 -25.40 8.50
C LEU A 161 -4.64 -25.78 7.82
N LYS A 162 -4.00 -26.88 8.25
CA LYS A 162 -2.75 -27.38 7.62
C LYS A 162 -2.94 -27.60 6.11
N ARG A 163 -4.05 -28.22 5.70
CA ARG A 163 -4.37 -28.43 4.28
C ARG A 163 -4.56 -27.12 3.50
N LEU A 164 -4.99 -26.05 4.17
CA LEU A 164 -5.11 -24.72 3.55
C LEU A 164 -3.74 -24.03 3.45
N GLU A 165 -2.88 -24.18 4.46
CA GLU A 165 -1.52 -23.63 4.50
C GLU A 165 -0.57 -24.32 3.50
N GLU A 166 -0.79 -25.61 3.20
CA GLU A 166 -0.06 -26.38 2.18
C GLU A 166 -0.31 -25.90 0.74
N LYS A 167 -1.30 -25.02 0.51
CA LYS A 167 -1.55 -24.49 -0.83
C LYS A 167 -0.36 -23.65 -1.30
N PRO A 168 0.08 -23.79 -2.56
CA PRO A 168 1.21 -23.02 -3.09
C PRO A 168 1.03 -21.50 -2.96
N LEU A 169 -0.21 -21.02 -3.09
CA LEU A 169 -0.57 -19.60 -2.95
C LEU A 169 -0.29 -19.02 -1.56
N CYS A 170 -0.24 -19.85 -0.52
CA CYS A 170 0.06 -19.41 0.84
C CYS A 170 1.57 -19.23 1.08
N GLU A 171 2.42 -19.76 0.18
CA GLU A 171 3.88 -19.67 0.24
C GLU A 171 4.47 -20.15 1.59
N GLY A 172 3.82 -21.11 2.24
CA GLY A 172 4.25 -21.64 3.54
C GLY A 172 4.02 -20.70 4.72
N ARG A 173 3.33 -19.57 4.54
CA ARG A 173 2.96 -18.64 5.62
C ARG A 173 1.71 -19.11 6.36
N SER A 174 1.71 -18.92 7.68
CA SER A 174 0.55 -19.19 8.53
C SER A 174 -0.56 -18.16 8.35
N ILE A 175 -1.79 -18.55 8.67
CA ILE A 175 -2.95 -17.63 8.67
C ILE A 175 -2.72 -16.42 9.59
N GLU A 176 -2.04 -16.58 10.72
CA GLU A 176 -1.71 -15.46 11.63
C GLU A 176 -0.84 -14.40 10.94
N SER A 177 0.14 -14.83 10.15
CA SER A 177 0.96 -13.91 9.38
C SER A 177 0.11 -13.09 8.40
N PHE A 178 -0.90 -13.70 7.78
CA PHE A 178 -1.78 -12.97 6.89
C PHE A 178 -2.69 -11.98 7.64
N LEU A 179 -3.20 -12.37 8.81
CA LEU A 179 -4.07 -11.53 9.64
C LEU A 179 -3.33 -10.29 10.19
N THR A 180 -2.01 -10.32 10.30
CA THR A 180 -1.22 -9.16 10.77
C THR A 180 -0.82 -8.19 9.66
N TYR A 181 -0.91 -8.54 8.38
CA TYR A 181 -0.52 -7.64 7.29
C TYR A 181 -1.20 -6.26 7.35
N PRO A 182 -2.52 -6.14 7.62
CA PRO A 182 -3.16 -4.83 7.80
C PRO A 182 -2.51 -3.94 8.85
N MET A 183 -2.00 -4.49 9.95
CA MET A 183 -1.37 -3.70 11.01
C MET A 183 -0.10 -3.02 10.52
N HIS A 184 0.68 -3.70 9.68
CA HIS A 184 1.95 -3.18 9.15
C HIS A 184 1.77 -2.15 8.03
N GLN A 185 0.61 -2.12 7.38
CA GLN A 185 0.37 -1.24 6.24
C GLN A 185 0.31 0.24 6.62
N ILE A 186 -0.28 0.57 7.78
CA ILE A 186 -0.41 1.96 8.25
C ILE A 186 0.96 2.60 8.52
N PRO A 187 1.88 1.97 9.29
CA PRO A 187 3.26 2.47 9.43
C PRO A 187 3.98 2.65 8.08
N ARG A 188 3.78 1.73 7.15
CA ARG A 188 4.41 1.80 5.82
C ARG A 188 3.96 3.04 5.05
N TYR A 189 2.66 3.36 5.06
CA TYR A 189 2.17 4.60 4.44
C TYR A 189 2.72 5.86 5.08
N ILE A 190 2.88 5.91 6.41
CA ILE A 190 3.48 7.06 7.09
C ILE A 190 4.91 7.28 6.59
N ILE A 191 5.71 6.21 6.48
CA ILE A 191 7.08 6.29 5.97
C ILE A 191 7.09 6.76 4.50
N THR A 192 6.30 6.13 3.63
CA THR A 192 6.25 6.48 2.21
C THR A 192 5.78 7.92 2.00
N LEU A 193 4.81 8.41 2.78
CA LEU A 193 4.34 9.79 2.72
C LEU A 193 5.40 10.79 3.16
N HIS A 194 6.18 10.50 4.21
CA HIS A 194 7.31 11.33 4.61
C HIS A 194 8.38 11.40 3.52
N GLU A 195 8.72 10.28 2.90
CA GLU A 195 9.66 10.24 1.78
C GLU A 195 9.13 11.05 0.58
N LEU A 196 7.85 10.92 0.25
CA LEU A 196 7.22 11.72 -0.81
C LEU A 196 7.28 13.22 -0.48
N LEU A 197 7.00 13.62 0.77
CA LEU A 197 7.04 15.02 1.22
C LEU A 197 8.45 15.61 1.19
N ALA A 198 9.48 14.80 1.48
CA ALA A 198 10.88 15.21 1.40
C ALA A 198 11.30 15.58 -0.03
N HIS A 199 10.68 14.95 -1.03
CA HIS A 199 10.93 15.19 -2.46
C HIS A 199 9.83 15.99 -3.17
N THR A 200 8.87 16.54 -2.43
CA THR A 200 7.78 17.37 -2.98
C THR A 200 8.06 18.85 -2.68
N PRO A 201 8.20 19.73 -3.70
CA PRO A 201 8.43 21.16 -3.50
C PRO A 201 7.38 21.84 -2.60
N TYR A 202 7.76 22.90 -1.88
CA TYR A 202 6.88 23.62 -0.93
C TYR A 202 5.65 24.26 -1.60
N ASP A 203 5.80 24.67 -2.85
CA ASP A 203 4.78 25.28 -3.70
C ASP A 203 3.92 24.25 -4.45
N HIS A 204 4.22 22.96 -4.31
CA HIS A 204 3.49 21.90 -5.00
C HIS A 204 2.07 21.73 -4.45
N VAL A 205 1.10 21.60 -5.36
CA VAL A 205 -0.34 21.51 -5.04
C VAL A 205 -0.71 20.34 -4.12
N ASP A 206 0.03 19.22 -4.20
CA ASP A 206 -0.20 18.04 -3.35
C ASP A 206 0.32 18.20 -1.93
N ARG A 207 1.26 19.12 -1.67
CA ARG A 207 2.02 19.11 -0.41
C ARG A 207 1.12 19.20 0.82
N LYS A 208 0.16 20.15 0.81
CA LYS A 208 -0.80 20.32 1.91
C LYS A 208 -1.66 19.08 2.14
N LYS A 209 -2.07 18.41 1.06
CA LYS A 209 -2.89 17.19 1.14
C LYS A 209 -2.08 16.02 1.69
N LEU A 210 -0.84 15.87 1.25
CA LEU A 210 0.08 14.86 1.76
C LEU A 210 0.38 15.10 3.26
N GLU A 211 0.70 16.33 3.67
CA GLU A 211 0.92 16.69 5.08
C GLU A 211 -0.32 16.38 5.94
N PHE A 212 -1.51 16.68 5.44
CA PHE A 212 -2.76 16.37 6.14
C PHE A 212 -2.99 14.86 6.27
N ALA A 213 -2.77 14.08 5.20
CA ALA A 213 -2.90 12.64 5.21
C ALA A 213 -1.89 11.98 6.17
N THR A 214 -0.63 12.42 6.14
CA THR A 214 0.42 11.96 7.07
C THR A 214 0.00 12.19 8.52
N SER A 215 -0.41 13.42 8.86
CA SER A 215 -0.84 13.75 10.22
C SER A 215 -2.01 12.89 10.70
N LYS A 216 -2.95 12.55 9.81
CA LYS A 216 -4.08 11.69 10.14
C LYS A 216 -3.68 10.23 10.37
N LEU A 217 -2.79 9.70 9.54
CA LEU A 217 -2.27 8.34 9.70
C LEU A 217 -1.44 8.22 11.00
N GLU A 218 -0.64 9.22 11.33
CA GLU A 218 0.11 9.27 12.59
C GLU A 218 -0.80 9.31 13.81
N GLN A 219 -1.85 10.14 13.79
CA GLN A 219 -2.85 10.20 14.86
C GLN A 219 -3.46 8.83 15.14
N ILE A 220 -3.78 8.07 14.10
CA ILE A 220 -4.39 6.74 14.24
C ILE A 220 -3.40 5.70 14.69
N SER A 221 -2.19 5.71 14.13
CA SER A 221 -1.10 4.85 14.56
C SER A 221 -0.87 4.99 16.07
N HIS A 222 -0.93 6.23 16.58
CA HIS A 222 -0.83 6.52 18.01
C HIS A 222 -2.10 6.11 18.79
N ILE A 223 -3.30 6.44 18.33
CA ILE A 223 -4.55 6.11 19.05
C ILE A 223 -4.73 4.60 19.23
N LEU A 224 -4.38 3.84 18.21
CA LEU A 224 -4.54 2.39 18.19
C LEU A 224 -3.32 1.63 18.71
N ASN A 225 -2.28 2.33 19.19
CA ASN A 225 -1.00 1.76 19.62
C ASN A 225 -0.49 0.68 18.65
N ILE A 226 -0.61 0.94 17.33
CA ILE A 226 -0.33 -0.06 16.29
C ILE A 226 1.10 -0.61 16.44
N ARG A 227 2.04 0.25 16.81
CA ARG A 227 3.43 -0.13 17.08
C ARG A 227 3.54 -1.16 18.20
N ASP A 228 2.90 -0.91 19.33
CA ASP A 228 2.95 -1.80 20.49
C ASP A 228 2.30 -3.14 20.18
N GLU A 229 1.18 -3.15 19.47
CA GLU A 229 0.50 -4.38 19.03
C GLU A 229 1.35 -5.20 18.05
N ILE A 230 2.05 -4.56 17.12
CA ILE A 230 3.01 -5.24 16.23
C ILE A 230 4.19 -5.82 17.02
N GLU A 231 4.76 -5.05 17.96
CA GLU A 231 5.87 -5.53 18.81
C GLU A 231 5.44 -6.73 19.67
N LEU A 232 4.25 -6.66 20.28
CA LEU A 232 3.67 -7.77 21.04
C LEU A 232 3.44 -9.02 20.18
N TYR A 233 2.98 -8.86 18.94
CA TYR A 233 2.84 -9.98 18.02
C TYR A 233 4.20 -10.59 17.65
N ASN A 234 5.19 -9.77 17.31
CA ASN A 234 6.53 -10.24 16.95
C ASN A 234 7.20 -10.99 18.12
N LEU A 235 7.04 -10.48 19.35
CA LEU A 235 7.52 -11.17 20.55
C LEU A 235 6.84 -12.54 20.75
N LYS A 236 5.53 -12.63 20.52
CA LYS A 236 4.80 -13.91 20.61
C LYS A 236 5.27 -14.93 19.57
N ILE A 237 5.50 -14.50 18.33
CA ILE A 237 6.04 -15.36 17.27
C ILE A 237 7.44 -15.87 17.63
N LEU A 238 8.32 -14.99 18.08
CA LEU A 238 9.67 -15.38 18.51
C LEU A 238 9.61 -16.39 19.66
N SER A 239 8.75 -16.17 20.65
CA SER A 239 8.59 -17.11 21.77
C SER A 239 7.99 -18.47 21.37
N ALA A 240 7.16 -18.52 20.32
CA ALA A 240 6.56 -19.76 19.82
C ALA A 240 7.57 -20.58 18.99
N HIS A 241 8.51 -19.93 18.31
CA HIS A 241 9.58 -20.61 17.58
C HIS A 241 10.66 -21.18 18.51
N ASP A 242 10.92 -20.57 19.67
CA ASP A 242 11.88 -21.10 20.66
C ASP A 242 11.38 -22.36 21.38
N THR A 243 10.07 -22.66 21.35
CA THR A 243 9.49 -23.86 21.97
C THR A 243 9.50 -25.13 21.10
N ASP A 244 9.88 -25.01 19.83
CA ASP A 244 9.94 -26.13 18.86
C ASP A 244 11.38 -26.64 18.57
N THR A 245 12.35 -26.28 19.41
CA THR A 245 13.76 -26.77 19.36
C THR A 245 14.14 -27.51 20.63
#